data_AF-Q3S4J3-F1
#
_entry.id   AF-Q3S4J3-F1
#
_cell.length_a   1.000
_cell.length_b   1.000
_cell.length_c   1.000
_cell.angle_alpha   90.00
_cell.angle_beta   90.00
_cell.angle_gamma   90.00
#
_symmetry.space_group_name_H-M   'P 1'
#
loop_
_entity.id
_entity.type
_entity.pdbx_description
1 polymer ?
#
loop_
_entity_poly.entity_id
_entity_poly.type
_entity_poly.pdbx_seq_one_letter_code
_entity_poly.pdbx_strand_id
1 'polypeptide(L)'
;TRSTRAGRMRSTWGDDCLEFKPERWISGSDSGRFINHDPFKFVAFNAGPRIYLGKDLAYLQMKSIAAAVLLRHRLTVVTGHKVEQKMSLTLFMK
;
A
#
# COMPACT_ATOMS: atom_id res chain seq x y z
N THR A 1 6.47 -13.91 -9.60
CA THR A 1 5.11 -14.14 -9.07
C THR A 1 4.99 -14.24 -7.54
N ARG A 2 5.94 -13.70 -6.73
CA ARG A 2 5.89 -13.78 -5.24
C ARG A 2 5.46 -12.50 -4.50
N SER A 3 5.47 -11.33 -5.13
CA SER A 3 5.30 -10.05 -4.44
C SER A 3 3.90 -9.82 -3.84
N THR A 4 2.82 -10.25 -4.53
CA THR A 4 1.45 -10.06 -4.04
C THR A 4 1.08 -10.97 -2.85
N ARG A 5 1.80 -12.07 -2.63
CA ARG A 5 1.54 -13.00 -1.51
C ARG A 5 2.00 -12.43 -0.17
N ALA A 6 3.17 -11.81 -0.12
CA ALA A 6 3.78 -11.35 1.14
C ALA A 6 2.86 -10.40 1.93
N GLY A 7 2.16 -9.50 1.24
CA GLY A 7 1.21 -8.56 1.85
C GLY A 7 -0.12 -9.16 2.31
N ARG A 8 -0.39 -10.45 2.03
CA ARG A 8 -1.65 -11.14 2.36
C ARG A 8 -1.45 -12.43 3.15
N MET A 9 -0.24 -12.70 3.62
CA MET A 9 0.07 -13.91 4.40
C MET A 9 -0.41 -13.79 5.85
N ARG A 10 -1.29 -14.71 6.28
CA ARG A 10 -1.80 -14.79 7.65
C ARG A 10 -0.68 -14.92 8.69
N SER A 11 0.38 -15.68 8.38
CA SER A 11 1.54 -15.84 9.27
C SER A 11 2.28 -14.53 9.55
N THR A 12 2.21 -13.56 8.64
CA THR A 12 2.91 -12.28 8.77
C THR A 12 2.01 -11.18 9.32
N TRP A 13 0.74 -11.19 8.90
CA TRP A 13 -0.19 -10.08 9.11
C TRP A 13 -1.38 -10.42 10.01
N GLY A 14 -1.51 -11.66 10.47
CA GLY A 14 -2.64 -12.10 11.30
C GLY A 14 -3.90 -12.39 10.50
N ASP A 15 -5.02 -12.52 11.20
CA ASP A 15 -6.31 -12.94 10.63
C ASP A 15 -6.94 -11.87 9.73
N ASP A 16 -6.61 -10.60 9.99
CA ASP A 16 -7.04 -9.43 9.21
C ASP A 16 -6.10 -9.14 8.01
N CYS A 17 -5.33 -10.13 7.54
CA CYS A 17 -4.36 -9.98 6.43
C CYS A 17 -5.00 -9.67 5.07
N LEU A 18 -6.31 -9.87 4.93
CA LEU A 18 -7.09 -9.57 3.72
C LEU A 18 -7.86 -8.25 3.83
N GLU A 19 -7.87 -7.62 4.99
CA GLU A 19 -8.58 -6.37 5.24
C GLU A 19 -7.72 -5.16 4.90
N PHE A 20 -8.35 -4.11 4.36
CA PHE A 20 -7.69 -2.82 4.20
C PHE A 20 -7.72 -2.07 5.52
N LYS A 21 -6.59 -2.09 6.25
CA LYS A 21 -6.45 -1.52 7.60
C LYS A 21 -5.28 -0.54 7.69
N PRO A 22 -5.48 0.75 7.33
CA PRO A 22 -4.44 1.78 7.38
C PRO A 22 -3.80 1.94 8.76
N GLU A 23 -4.57 1.69 9.83
CA GLU A 23 -4.16 1.82 11.23
C GLU A 23 -3.00 0.88 11.58
N ARG A 24 -2.79 -0.19 10.79
CA ARG A 24 -1.63 -1.08 10.93
C ARG A 24 -0.29 -0.35 10.78
N TRP A 25 -0.29 0.79 10.11
CA TRP A 25 0.89 1.59 9.81
C TRP A 25 0.99 2.86 10.65
N ILE A 26 0.05 3.08 11.57
CA ILE A 26 -0.09 4.30 12.37
C ILE A 26 -0.09 3.91 13.84
N SER A 27 0.74 4.57 14.66
CA SER A 27 0.76 4.38 16.10
C SER A 27 -0.59 4.73 16.70
N GLY A 28 -1.13 3.85 17.55
CA GLY A 28 -2.38 4.07 18.28
C GLY A 28 -2.31 5.16 19.37
N SER A 29 -1.14 5.75 19.60
CA SER A 29 -1.00 6.97 20.41
C SER A 29 -1.56 8.18 19.65
N ASP A 30 -2.16 9.15 20.35
CA ASP A 30 -2.75 10.40 19.82
C ASP A 30 -1.89 11.19 18.81
N SER A 31 -0.59 10.89 18.75
CA SER A 31 0.37 11.51 17.82
C SER A 31 0.29 11.01 16.36
N GLY A 32 -0.43 9.93 16.06
CA GLY A 32 -0.63 9.45 14.67
C GLY A 32 0.66 9.14 13.91
N ARG A 33 1.75 8.79 14.60
CA ARG A 33 3.07 8.59 13.98
C ARG A 33 3.14 7.31 13.15
N PHE A 34 3.86 7.36 12.02
CA PHE A 34 4.07 6.19 11.17
C PHE A 34 4.88 5.10 11.87
N ILE A 35 4.42 3.86 11.80
CA ILE A 35 5.15 2.68 12.30
C ILE A 35 6.04 2.14 11.18
N ASN A 36 7.35 2.16 11.39
CA ASN A 36 8.30 1.52 10.49
C ASN A 36 8.30 0.00 10.72
N HIS A 37 7.63 -0.72 9.81
CA HIS A 37 7.69 -2.18 9.77
C HIS A 37 8.99 -2.67 9.13
N ASP A 38 9.37 -3.91 9.44
CA ASP A 38 10.47 -4.60 8.78
C ASP A 38 10.26 -4.62 7.24
N PRO A 39 11.24 -4.12 6.44
CA PRO A 39 11.17 -4.13 4.98
C PRO A 39 10.91 -5.51 4.36
N PHE A 40 11.27 -6.60 5.03
CA PHE A 40 11.04 -7.95 4.55
C PHE A 40 9.60 -8.45 4.78
N LYS A 41 8.84 -7.81 5.67
CA LYS A 41 7.40 -8.11 5.83
C LYS A 41 6.56 -7.53 4.69
N PHE A 42 7.00 -6.41 4.11
CA PHE A 42 6.31 -5.71 3.03
C PHE A 42 7.25 -5.33 1.89
N VAL A 43 7.49 -6.28 0.99
CA VAL A 43 8.49 -6.18 -0.09
C VAL A 43 8.00 -5.49 -1.36
N ALA A 44 7.13 -4.47 -1.25
CA ALA A 44 6.59 -3.76 -2.42
C ALA A 44 7.68 -3.12 -3.30
N PHE A 45 8.79 -2.71 -2.68
CA PHE A 45 9.97 -2.13 -3.34
C PHE A 45 11.21 -3.05 -3.26
N ASN A 46 11.03 -4.34 -2.96
CA ASN A 46 12.07 -5.24 -2.45
C ASN A 46 12.68 -4.74 -1.12
N ALA A 47 13.76 -5.37 -0.66
CA ALA A 47 14.46 -5.04 0.57
C ALA A 47 15.97 -5.32 0.43
N GLY A 48 16.77 -4.79 1.38
CA GLY A 48 18.22 -4.98 1.39
C GLY A 48 18.95 -4.28 0.23
N PRO A 49 20.14 -4.75 -0.18
CA PRO A 49 20.95 -4.13 -1.23
C PRO A 49 20.28 -4.06 -2.61
N ARG A 50 19.16 -4.77 -2.81
CA ARG A 50 18.38 -4.79 -4.06
C ARG A 50 17.06 -4.02 -3.94
N ILE A 51 16.93 -3.16 -2.92
CA ILE A 51 15.79 -2.25 -2.81
C ILE A 51 15.71 -1.33 -4.03
N TYR A 52 14.49 -1.04 -4.48
CA TYR A 52 14.28 -0.11 -5.59
C TYR A 52 14.80 1.28 -5.21
N LEU A 53 15.74 1.79 -6.00
CA LEU A 53 16.38 3.09 -5.76
C LEU A 53 15.40 4.26 -5.82
N GLY A 54 14.33 4.14 -6.60
CA GLY A 54 13.29 5.18 -6.70
C GLY A 54 12.21 5.10 -5.62
N LYS A 55 12.39 4.31 -4.54
CA LYS A 55 11.37 4.12 -3.49
C LYS A 55 10.86 5.45 -2.93
N ASP A 56 11.79 6.34 -2.56
CA ASP A 56 11.42 7.59 -1.90
C ASP A 56 10.73 8.56 -2.87
N LEU A 57 11.17 8.59 -4.13
CA LEU A 57 10.50 9.35 -5.19
C LEU A 57 9.08 8.82 -5.44
N ALA A 58 8.90 7.51 -5.51
CA ALA A 58 7.59 6.89 -5.69
C ALA A 58 6.64 7.24 -4.52
N TYR A 59 7.14 7.20 -3.28
CA TYR A 59 6.36 7.64 -2.12
C TYR A 59 6.03 9.12 -2.15
N LEU A 60 6.97 9.98 -2.56
CA LEU A 60 6.72 11.41 -2.70
C LEU A 60 5.60 11.67 -3.72
N GLN A 61 5.69 11.07 -4.91
CA GLN A 61 4.68 11.19 -5.95
C GLN A 61 3.31 10.70 -5.47
N MET A 62 3.26 9.51 -4.84
CA MET A 62 2.03 8.94 -4.30
C MET A 62 1.38 9.88 -3.27
N LYS A 63 2.16 10.42 -2.33
CA LYS A 63 1.66 11.35 -1.31
C LYS A 63 1.17 12.66 -1.92
N SER A 64 1.89 13.22 -2.89
CA SER A 64 1.49 14.44 -3.59
C SER A 64 0.17 14.26 -4.34
N ILE A 65 0.00 13.14 -5.04
CA ILE A 65 -1.26 12.81 -5.75
C ILE A 65 -2.39 12.61 -4.74
N ALA A 66 -2.17 11.82 -3.68
CA ALA A 66 -3.18 11.59 -2.65
C ALA A 66 -3.64 12.91 -1.99
N ALA A 67 -2.68 13.78 -1.63
CA ALA A 67 -2.99 15.09 -1.07
C ALA A 67 -3.78 15.97 -2.05
N ALA A 68 -3.39 16.02 -3.32
CA ALA A 68 -4.09 16.78 -4.35
C ALA A 68 -5.54 16.28 -4.53
N VAL A 69 -5.73 14.96 -4.57
CA VAL A 69 -7.05 14.33 -4.69
C VAL A 69 -7.92 14.66 -3.47
N LEU A 70 -7.41 14.46 -2.26
CA LEU A 70 -8.16 14.68 -1.02
C LEU A 70 -8.50 16.16 -0.78
N LEU A 71 -7.66 17.10 -1.22
CA LEU A 71 -7.89 18.54 -1.02
C LEU A 71 -8.82 19.15 -2.07
N ARG A 72 -8.84 18.62 -3.31
CA ARG A 72 -9.50 19.27 -4.45
C ARG A 72 -10.74 18.55 -4.95
N HIS A 73 -10.96 17.30 -4.53
CA HIS A 73 -12.04 16.47 -5.05
C HIS A 73 -12.85 15.82 -3.94
N ARG A 74 -14.13 15.61 -4.20
CA ARG A 74 -15.00 14.77 -3.37
C ARG A 74 -15.15 13.42 -4.06
N LEU A 75 -14.68 12.37 -3.41
CA LEU A 75 -14.75 11.00 -3.93
C LEU A 75 -16.06 10.35 -3.48
N THR A 76 -16.71 9.63 -4.40
CA THR A 76 -17.84 8.75 -4.10
C THR A 76 -17.53 7.34 -4.59
N VAL A 77 -17.92 6.34 -3.82
CA VAL A 77 -17.71 4.94 -4.20
C VAL A 77 -18.78 4.56 -5.22
N VAL A 78 -18.34 4.03 -6.35
CA VAL A 78 -19.24 3.47 -7.37
C VAL A 78 -19.81 2.15 -6.85
N THR A 79 -21.13 2.06 -6.74
CA THR A 79 -21.82 0.86 -6.29
C THR A 79 -21.68 -0.26 -7.33
N GLY A 80 -21.43 -1.49 -6.86
CA GLY A 80 -21.32 -2.67 -7.73
C GLY A 80 -20.03 -2.74 -8.56
N HIS A 81 -19.04 -1.88 -8.33
CA HIS A 81 -17.75 -1.98 -8.99
C HIS A 81 -17.01 -3.26 -8.57
N LYS A 82 -16.77 -4.16 -9.53
CA LYS A 82 -16.02 -5.41 -9.30
C LYS A 82 -14.52 -5.12 -9.31
N VAL A 83 -13.88 -5.30 -8.15
CA VAL A 83 -12.42 -5.16 -8.01
C VAL A 83 -11.76 -6.48 -8.40
N GLU A 84 -11.16 -6.51 -9.59
CA GLU A 84 -10.49 -7.70 -10.13
C GLU A 84 -8.99 -7.45 -10.32
N GLN A 85 -8.17 -8.41 -9.90
CA GLN A 85 -6.74 -8.35 -10.17
C GLN A 85 -6.48 -8.75 -11.61
N LYS A 86 -6.26 -7.76 -12.47
CA LYS A 86 -5.79 -8.02 -13.83
C LYS A 86 -4.34 -8.49 -13.78
N MET A 87 -4.09 -9.74 -14.18
CA MET A 87 -2.73 -10.26 -14.33
C MET A 87 -2.02 -9.50 -15.45
N SER A 88 -1.18 -8.55 -15.06
CA SER A 88 -0.41 -7.71 -15.97
C SER A 88 0.97 -7.46 -15.38
N LEU A 89 1.96 -7.26 -16.25
CA LEU A 89 3.32 -6.88 -15.87
C LEU A 89 3.37 -5.43 -15.37
N THR A 90 2.45 -4.59 -15.83
CA THR A 90 2.30 -3.19 -15.45
C THR A 90 0.84 -2.89 -15.11
N LEU A 91 0.60 -1.99 -14.18
CA LEU A 91 -0.76 -1.54 -13.88
C LEU A 91 -1.24 -0.66 -15.04
N PHE A 92 -2.20 -1.16 -15.83
CA PHE A 92 -2.90 -0.34 -16.80
C PHE A 92 -4.02 0.42 -16.08
N MET A 93 -3.90 1.74 -16.00
CA MET A 93 -5.04 2.61 -15.70
C MET A 93 -5.81 2.83 -17.01
N LYS A 94 -7.11 2.54 -17.02
CA LYS A 94 -8.01 2.89 -18.11
C LYS A 94 -8.60 4.28 -17.84
#